data_AF-A0A090WIH5-F1
#
_entry.id   AF-A0A090WIH5-F1
#
_cell.length_a   1.000
_cell.length_b   1.000
_cell.length_c   1.000
_cell.angle_alpha   90.00
_cell.angle_beta   90.00
_cell.angle_gamma   90.00
#
_symmetry.space_group_name_H-M   'P 1'
#
loop_
_entity.id
_entity.type
_entity.pdbx_description
1 polymer ?
#
loop_
_entity_poly.entity_id
_entity_poly.type
_entity_poly.pdbx_seq_one_letter_code
_entity_poly.pdbx_strand_id
1 'polypeptide(L)'
;MDAWNWEDAAVRVDDGVHINWPRTFKRSGSWYEPGPTIPSKNYDKEVDELTQFLAAARAYTGSGKKDLKYASLKPVLAGNATAYIHVNGEKAIRDVLGFVKEQGLKKVVLVGAQGAQNVTKELVAMKIPVLAGRVHDLPARDDADYDMPYKFPKLLSDAGVLVALENSGDMERHQARNFPFYAGHTVGFGMDPEKALQLVTLNAATVLGIEKDYGSLEQGKSATLFISKGDALDMRGNQLTRAFIDGRDISLNTRQKDLNDRYMEKYSKQ
;
A
#
# COMPACT_ATOMS: atom_id res chain seq x y z
N MET A 1 -16.82 -15.20 1.47
CA MET A 1 -15.63 -15.03 2.34
C MET A 1 -15.50 -16.29 3.16
N ASP A 2 -14.27 -16.69 3.46
CA ASP A 2 -13.92 -17.95 4.13
C ASP A 2 -13.78 -17.81 5.66
N ALA A 3 -14.01 -16.60 6.17
CA ALA A 3 -14.03 -16.23 7.58
C ALA A 3 -15.41 -15.65 7.96
N TRP A 4 -15.83 -15.86 9.21
CA TRP A 4 -17.13 -15.40 9.72
C TRP A 4 -17.10 -13.95 10.21
N ASN A 5 -15.94 -13.52 10.71
CA ASN A 5 -15.69 -12.15 11.17
C ASN A 5 -14.27 -11.72 10.77
N TRP A 6 -13.85 -10.52 11.19
CA TRP A 6 -12.52 -10.00 10.82
C TRP A 6 -11.42 -10.63 11.68
N GLU A 7 -11.74 -11.04 12.90
CA GLU A 7 -10.81 -11.70 13.83
C GLU A 7 -10.33 -13.04 13.27
N ASP A 8 -11.25 -13.83 12.71
CA ASP A 8 -10.97 -15.12 12.07
C ASP A 8 -10.17 -14.96 10.77
N ALA A 9 -10.31 -13.81 10.10
CA ALA A 9 -9.61 -13.49 8.86
C ALA A 9 -8.23 -12.83 9.09
N ALA A 10 -7.95 -12.36 10.30
CA ALA A 10 -6.74 -11.59 10.57
C ALA A 10 -5.53 -12.51 10.71
N VAL A 11 -4.53 -12.33 9.85
CA VAL A 11 -3.21 -13.00 9.97
C VAL A 11 -2.38 -12.37 11.08
N ARG A 12 -2.42 -11.04 11.20
CA ARG A 12 -1.73 -10.26 12.25
C ARG A 12 -2.56 -9.04 12.60
N VAL A 13 -2.72 -8.80 13.90
CA VAL A 13 -3.38 -7.60 14.45
C VAL A 13 -2.31 -6.67 15.03
N ASP A 14 -2.61 -5.37 15.08
CA ASP A 14 -1.72 -4.34 15.64
C ASP A 14 -0.34 -4.26 14.96
N ASP A 15 -0.35 -4.38 13.62
CA ASP A 15 0.86 -4.48 12.82
C ASP A 15 1.76 -3.23 12.85
N GLY A 16 1.13 -2.06 12.89
CA GLY A 16 1.84 -0.81 12.75
C GLY A 16 0.99 0.41 13.00
N VAL A 17 1.65 1.56 12.98
CA VAL A 17 1.02 2.87 13.10
C VAL A 17 1.24 3.65 11.81
N HIS A 18 0.18 4.25 11.30
CA HIS A 18 0.25 5.16 10.17
C HIS A 18 0.50 6.59 10.65
N ILE A 19 1.53 7.23 10.09
CA ILE A 19 1.92 8.59 10.36
C ILE A 19 1.75 9.39 9.06
N ASN A 20 0.88 10.40 9.08
CA ASN A 20 0.76 11.32 7.95
C ASN A 20 1.83 12.39 8.09
N TRP A 21 2.82 12.38 7.20
CA TRP A 21 3.87 13.39 7.21
C TRP A 21 3.29 14.77 6.87
N PRO A 22 3.71 15.85 7.55
CA PRO A 22 3.32 17.21 7.22
C PRO A 22 3.50 17.52 5.74
N ARG A 23 2.53 18.19 5.13
CA ARG A 23 2.59 18.52 3.71
C ARG A 23 3.43 19.77 3.49
N THR A 24 4.45 19.68 2.65
CA THR A 24 5.30 20.82 2.26
C THR A 24 4.54 21.84 1.41
N PHE A 25 3.57 21.38 0.63
CA PHE A 25 2.69 22.20 -0.19
C PHE A 25 1.23 21.85 0.06
N LYS A 26 0.35 22.84 -0.05
CA LYS A 26 -1.10 22.65 0.02
C LYS A 26 -1.78 23.30 -1.17
N ARG A 27 -2.84 22.68 -1.66
CA ARG A 27 -3.72 23.29 -2.65
C ARG A 27 -4.60 24.32 -1.94
N SER A 28 -4.57 25.57 -2.40
CA SER A 28 -5.50 26.59 -1.91
C SER A 28 -6.88 26.41 -2.55
N GLY A 29 -7.90 27.13 -2.08
CA GLY A 29 -9.27 27.02 -2.60
C GLY A 29 -10.04 25.82 -2.06
N SER A 30 -11.23 25.59 -2.64
CA SER A 30 -12.14 24.51 -2.25
C SER A 30 -11.98 23.30 -3.18
N TRP A 31 -12.57 22.16 -2.82
CA TRP A 31 -12.59 20.97 -3.67
C TRP A 31 -13.30 21.19 -5.02
N TYR A 32 -14.27 22.11 -5.08
CA TYR A 32 -15.00 22.47 -6.31
C TYR A 32 -14.39 23.66 -7.09
N GLU A 33 -13.54 24.46 -6.43
CA GLU A 33 -12.79 25.57 -7.03
C GLU A 33 -11.36 25.53 -6.50
N PRO A 34 -10.54 24.61 -7.02
CA PRO A 34 -9.18 24.45 -6.57
C PRO A 34 -8.30 25.62 -7.02
N GLY A 35 -7.69 26.30 -6.06
CA GLY A 35 -6.69 27.35 -6.29
C GLY A 35 -5.27 26.80 -6.50
N PRO A 36 -4.27 27.70 -6.62
CA PRO A 36 -2.88 27.31 -6.83
C PRO A 36 -2.30 26.53 -5.63
N THR A 37 -1.26 25.76 -5.91
CA THR A 37 -0.44 25.09 -4.90
C THR A 37 0.47 26.11 -4.21
N ILE A 38 0.33 26.25 -2.89
CA ILE A 38 1.10 27.19 -2.06
C ILE A 38 1.98 26.45 -1.05
N PRO A 39 3.19 26.96 -0.74
CA PRO A 39 4.02 26.41 0.34
C PRO A 39 3.28 26.42 1.68
N SER A 40 3.45 25.37 2.48
CA SER A 40 2.90 25.32 3.82
C SER A 40 3.74 26.15 4.78
N LYS A 41 3.14 27.19 5.38
CA LYS A 41 3.80 28.05 6.37
C LYS A 41 4.04 27.36 7.72
N ASN A 42 3.29 26.28 8.01
CA ASN A 42 3.34 25.59 9.29
C ASN A 42 4.17 24.30 9.24
N TYR A 43 4.83 24.01 8.11
CA TYR A 43 5.53 22.74 7.90
C TYR A 43 6.53 22.44 9.02
N ASP A 44 7.44 23.37 9.31
CA ASP A 44 8.47 23.17 10.34
C ASP A 44 7.84 22.97 11.72
N LYS A 45 6.80 23.75 12.03
CA LYS A 45 6.04 23.62 13.29
C LYS A 45 5.39 22.25 13.43
N GLU A 46 4.77 21.73 12.37
CA GLU A 46 4.11 20.42 12.38
C GLU A 46 5.13 19.27 12.52
N VAL A 47 6.31 19.41 11.90
CA VAL A 47 7.43 18.45 12.07
C VAL A 47 7.97 18.49 13.50
N ASP A 48 8.11 19.68 14.09
CA ASP A 48 8.52 19.85 15.49
C ASP A 48 7.49 19.25 16.46
N GLU A 49 6.21 19.49 16.23
CA GLU A 49 5.11 18.89 17.02
C GLU A 49 5.16 17.36 16.96
N LEU A 50 5.40 16.77 15.78
CA LEU A 50 5.57 15.32 15.63
C LEU A 50 6.79 14.80 16.38
N THR A 51 7.91 15.53 16.32
CA THR A 51 9.15 15.18 17.03
C THR A 51 8.94 15.20 18.54
N GLN A 52 8.31 16.24 19.07
CA GLN A 52 7.95 16.37 20.48
C GLN A 52 6.97 15.26 20.89
N PHE A 53 6.01 14.91 20.03
CA PHE A 53 5.05 13.85 20.28
C PHE A 53 5.73 12.48 20.43
N LEU A 54 6.70 12.15 19.56
CA LEU A 54 7.49 10.92 19.70
C LEU A 54 8.37 10.93 20.95
N ALA A 55 8.97 12.08 21.30
CA ALA A 55 9.75 12.20 22.53
C ALA A 55 8.88 11.97 23.78
N ALA A 56 7.69 12.56 23.84
CA ALA A 56 6.72 12.33 24.90
C ALA A 56 6.27 10.86 24.96
N ALA A 57 6.04 10.23 23.80
CA ALA A 57 5.69 8.81 23.72
C ALA A 57 6.80 7.89 24.27
N ARG A 58 8.08 8.23 24.04
CA ARG A 58 9.22 7.50 24.64
C ARG A 58 9.26 7.63 26.16
N ALA A 59 8.98 8.82 26.69
CA ALA A 59 8.95 9.08 28.13
C ALA A 59 7.72 8.48 28.84
N TYR A 60 6.70 8.06 28.09
CA TYR A 60 5.45 7.58 28.66
C TYR A 60 5.61 6.21 29.34
N THR A 61 5.61 6.19 30.68
CA THR A 61 5.75 4.97 31.48
C THR A 61 4.44 4.20 31.67
N GLY A 62 3.29 4.81 31.40
CA GLY A 62 1.98 4.18 31.62
C GLY A 62 1.43 4.32 33.04
N SER A 63 2.01 5.19 33.87
CA SER A 63 1.48 5.51 35.19
C SER A 63 0.28 6.45 35.09
N GLY A 64 -0.88 6.04 35.61
CA GLY A 64 -2.13 6.81 35.59
C GLY A 64 -3.13 6.42 34.49
N LYS A 65 -3.93 7.38 34.02
CA LYS A 65 -4.92 7.14 32.94
C LYS A 65 -4.18 6.79 31.65
N LYS A 66 -4.53 5.64 31.05
CA LYS A 66 -3.90 5.15 29.82
C LYS A 66 -4.12 6.13 28.67
N ASP A 67 -3.05 6.74 28.16
CA ASP A 67 -3.09 7.49 26.91
C ASP A 67 -2.89 6.51 25.76
N LEU A 68 -3.97 6.25 25.02
CA LEU A 68 -3.96 5.29 23.92
C LEU A 68 -3.01 5.70 22.80
N LYS A 69 -2.79 6.99 22.57
CA LYS A 69 -1.95 7.49 21.48
C LYS A 69 -0.47 7.24 21.76
N TYR A 70 -0.03 7.46 22.99
CA TYR A 70 1.34 7.12 23.39
C TYR A 70 1.53 5.62 23.52
N ALA A 71 0.53 4.90 24.03
CA ALA A 71 0.59 3.45 24.15
C ALA A 71 0.73 2.76 22.78
N SER A 72 0.03 3.23 21.74
CA SER A 72 0.10 2.66 20.39
C SER A 72 1.46 2.86 19.70
N LEU A 73 2.25 3.86 20.11
CA LEU A 73 3.58 4.11 19.55
C LEU A 73 4.68 3.27 20.17
N LYS A 74 4.47 2.70 21.36
CA LYS A 74 5.50 1.90 22.05
C LYS A 74 6.04 0.75 21.19
N PRO A 75 5.20 -0.07 20.50
CA PRO A 75 5.69 -1.15 19.66
C PRO A 75 6.53 -0.66 18.48
N VAL A 76 6.19 0.50 17.90
CA VAL A 76 6.94 1.12 16.80
C VAL A 76 8.31 1.62 17.28
N LEU A 77 8.35 2.30 18.42
CA LEU A 77 9.57 2.80 19.04
C LEU A 77 10.51 1.67 19.49
N ALA A 78 9.95 0.53 19.91
CA ALA A 78 10.72 -0.68 20.22
C ALA A 78 11.26 -1.40 18.97
N GLY A 79 10.68 -1.14 17.79
CA GLY A 79 10.99 -1.84 16.54
C GLY A 79 10.24 -3.16 16.35
N ASN A 80 9.19 -3.40 17.14
CA ASN A 80 8.34 -4.59 17.01
C ASN A 80 7.28 -4.40 15.92
N ALA A 81 6.70 -3.21 15.84
CA ALA A 81 5.69 -2.82 14.86
C ALA A 81 6.25 -1.87 13.80
N THR A 82 5.55 -1.74 12.67
CA THR A 82 5.98 -0.95 11.51
C THR A 82 5.46 0.49 11.59
N ALA A 83 6.29 1.47 11.26
CA ALA A 83 5.87 2.85 11.01
C ALA A 83 5.56 3.03 9.52
N TYR A 84 4.28 3.20 9.17
CA TYR A 84 3.85 3.51 7.81
C TYR A 84 3.76 5.02 7.65
N ILE A 85 4.76 5.62 6.99
CA ILE A 85 4.83 7.07 6.83
C ILE A 85 4.26 7.45 5.47
N HIS A 86 3.08 8.08 5.48
CA HIS A 86 2.45 8.64 4.29
C HIS A 86 3.15 9.95 3.95
N VAL A 87 3.86 9.98 2.84
CA VAL A 87 4.65 11.13 2.42
C VAL A 87 4.68 11.24 0.91
N ASN A 88 4.57 12.46 0.40
CA ASN A 88 4.69 12.75 -1.03
C ASN A 88 5.58 14.00 -1.23
N GLY A 89 6.34 14.00 -2.32
CA GLY A 89 7.29 15.04 -2.69
C GLY A 89 8.71 14.72 -2.27
N GLU A 90 9.67 14.92 -3.18
CA GLU A 90 11.09 14.58 -2.95
C GLU A 90 11.67 15.20 -1.68
N LYS A 91 11.43 16.51 -1.45
CA LYS A 91 11.92 17.21 -0.24
C LYS A 91 11.39 16.54 1.02
N ALA A 92 10.08 16.28 1.08
CA ALA A 92 9.45 15.67 2.23
C ALA A 92 9.99 14.25 2.48
N ILE A 93 10.25 13.48 1.42
CA ILE A 93 10.85 12.15 1.56
C ILE A 93 12.26 12.27 2.15
N ARG A 94 13.11 13.19 1.67
CA ARG A 94 14.44 13.42 2.26
C ARG A 94 14.37 13.80 3.73
N ASP A 95 13.42 14.67 4.10
CA ASP A 95 13.19 15.07 5.49
C ASP A 95 12.76 13.87 6.35
N VAL A 96 11.87 13.00 5.83
CA VAL A 96 11.48 11.74 6.49
C VAL A 96 12.68 10.81 6.68
N LEU A 97 13.56 10.66 5.68
CA LEU A 97 14.75 9.81 5.82
C LEU A 97 15.70 10.32 6.92
N GLY A 98 15.87 11.65 7.01
CA GLY A 98 16.59 12.29 8.11
C GLY A 98 15.93 12.01 9.45
N PHE A 99 14.62 12.24 9.54
CA PHE A 99 13.83 12.00 10.74
C PHE A 99 13.89 10.53 11.21
N VAL A 100 13.77 9.57 10.30
CA VAL A 100 13.87 8.13 10.61
C VAL A 100 15.21 7.80 11.25
N LYS A 101 16.30 8.36 10.72
CA LYS A 101 17.65 8.19 11.24
C LYS A 101 17.83 8.85 12.61
N GLU A 102 17.37 10.08 12.78
CA GLU A 102 17.45 10.83 14.04
C GLU A 102 16.63 10.18 15.16
N GLN A 103 15.43 9.69 14.82
CA GLN A 103 14.53 9.04 15.76
C GLN A 103 14.89 7.56 16.00
N GLY A 104 15.85 7.00 15.25
CA GLY A 104 16.26 5.61 15.38
C GLY A 104 15.14 4.60 15.10
N LEU A 105 14.22 4.92 14.18
CA LEU A 105 13.12 4.03 13.82
C LEU A 105 13.65 2.86 12.99
N LYS A 106 13.36 1.62 13.43
CA LYS A 106 13.93 0.41 12.83
C LYS A 106 13.11 -0.17 11.68
N LYS A 107 11.78 -0.15 11.79
CA LYS A 107 10.84 -0.70 10.81
C LYS A 107 10.00 0.42 10.23
N VAL A 108 10.34 0.85 9.03
CA VAL A 108 9.68 1.98 8.36
C VAL A 108 9.33 1.60 6.93
N VAL A 109 8.14 1.98 6.51
CA VAL A 109 7.62 1.82 5.15
C VAL A 109 7.09 3.18 4.70
N LEU A 110 7.44 3.62 3.49
CA LEU A 110 6.85 4.82 2.92
C LEU A 110 5.58 4.45 2.14
N VAL A 111 4.51 5.23 2.32
CA VAL A 111 3.22 5.03 1.64
C VAL A 111 2.96 6.18 0.68
N GLY A 112 2.54 5.87 -0.55
CA GLY A 112 2.41 6.80 -1.67
C GLY A 112 3.76 7.21 -2.27
N ALA A 113 4.63 7.81 -1.46
CA ALA A 113 6.02 8.16 -1.74
C ALA A 113 6.27 8.85 -3.09
N GLN A 114 5.33 9.65 -3.61
CA GLN A 114 5.49 10.30 -4.91
C GLN A 114 6.77 11.15 -4.93
N GLY A 115 7.62 11.00 -5.95
CA GLY A 115 8.95 11.63 -6.00
C GLY A 115 10.08 10.74 -5.47
N ALA A 116 9.78 9.54 -4.96
CA ALA A 116 10.78 8.59 -4.49
C ALA A 116 11.80 8.16 -5.56
N GLN A 117 11.44 8.27 -6.85
CA GLN A 117 12.35 7.94 -7.96
C GLN A 117 13.63 8.80 -7.96
N ASN A 118 13.60 9.96 -7.31
CA ASN A 118 14.75 10.87 -7.19
C ASN A 118 15.63 10.59 -5.94
N VAL A 119 15.22 9.66 -5.08
CA VAL A 119 15.88 9.32 -3.80
C VAL A 119 16.07 7.81 -3.61
N THR A 120 16.10 7.07 -4.72
CA THR A 120 16.18 5.59 -4.70
C THR A 120 17.45 5.07 -4.04
N LYS A 121 18.58 5.76 -4.22
CA LYS A 121 19.86 5.36 -3.63
C LYS A 121 19.79 5.34 -2.10
N GLU A 122 19.19 6.37 -1.52
CA GLU A 122 19.01 6.51 -0.08
C GLU A 122 18.02 5.47 0.45
N LEU A 123 16.91 5.22 -0.28
CA LEU A 123 15.94 4.19 0.08
C LEU A 123 16.54 2.79 0.10
N VAL A 124 17.35 2.44 -0.91
CA VAL A 124 18.06 1.16 -0.97
C VAL A 124 19.09 1.04 0.14
N ALA A 125 19.88 2.09 0.39
CA ALA A 125 20.89 2.10 1.45
C ALA A 125 20.27 1.90 2.85
N MET A 126 19.11 2.50 3.09
CA MET A 126 18.37 2.36 4.34
C MET A 126 17.45 1.13 4.38
N LYS A 127 17.32 0.42 3.25
CA LYS A 127 16.40 -0.72 3.06
C LYS A 127 14.94 -0.37 3.42
N ILE A 128 14.51 0.83 3.06
CA ILE A 128 13.15 1.29 3.30
C ILE A 128 12.28 0.91 2.09
N PRO A 129 11.31 0.00 2.25
CA PRO A 129 10.38 -0.31 1.18
C PRO A 129 9.38 0.82 0.94
N VAL A 130 8.81 0.80 -0.25
CA VAL A 130 7.79 1.75 -0.69
C VAL A 130 6.52 0.98 -1.04
N LEU A 131 5.42 1.33 -0.38
CA LEU A 131 4.09 1.12 -0.89
C LEU A 131 3.83 2.22 -1.91
N ALA A 132 3.82 1.85 -3.18
CA ALA A 132 3.55 2.75 -4.28
C ALA A 132 2.06 3.04 -4.33
N GLY A 133 1.74 4.33 -4.44
CA GLY A 133 0.37 4.77 -4.55
C GLY A 133 -0.34 4.28 -5.82
N ARG A 134 -1.55 4.79 -6.00
CA ARG A 134 -2.50 4.32 -7.00
C ARG A 134 -1.94 4.48 -8.42
N VAL A 135 -1.89 3.36 -9.14
CA VAL A 135 -1.42 3.28 -10.53
C VAL A 135 -2.37 4.02 -11.49
N HIS A 136 -3.67 4.04 -11.22
CA HIS A 136 -4.70 4.73 -12.01
C HIS A 136 -5.07 6.12 -11.45
N ASP A 137 -4.11 6.84 -10.88
CA ASP A 137 -4.30 8.24 -10.49
C ASP A 137 -3.82 9.19 -11.58
N LEU A 138 -4.22 10.46 -11.47
CA LEU A 138 -3.63 11.52 -12.26
C LEU A 138 -2.21 11.82 -11.74
N PRO A 139 -1.31 12.30 -12.62
CA PRO A 139 -0.01 12.80 -12.18
C PRO A 139 -0.16 13.86 -11.09
N ALA A 140 0.73 13.82 -10.11
CA ALA A 140 0.65 14.68 -8.92
C ALA A 140 0.89 16.18 -9.22
N ARG A 141 1.49 16.49 -10.37
CA ARG A 141 1.84 17.85 -10.79
C ARG A 141 1.50 18.04 -12.26
N ASP A 142 1.16 19.26 -12.62
CA ASP A 142 0.78 19.62 -14.00
C ASP A 142 1.95 19.48 -14.99
N ASP A 143 3.19 19.54 -14.51
CA ASP A 143 4.42 19.38 -15.30
C ASP A 143 5.02 17.96 -15.23
N ALA A 144 4.35 17.01 -14.55
CA ALA A 144 4.80 15.63 -14.48
C ALA A 144 4.46 14.86 -15.76
N ASP A 145 5.24 13.81 -16.05
CA ASP A 145 4.91 12.84 -17.09
C ASP A 145 3.48 12.29 -16.85
N TYR A 146 2.66 12.31 -17.89
CA TYR A 146 1.28 11.82 -17.84
C TYR A 146 1.22 10.33 -17.49
N ASP A 147 2.29 9.60 -17.84
CA ASP A 147 2.43 8.18 -17.53
C ASP A 147 3.07 7.90 -16.17
N MET A 148 3.47 8.93 -15.44
CA MET A 148 4.27 8.79 -14.22
C MET A 148 3.65 7.80 -13.21
N PRO A 149 2.33 7.84 -12.91
CA PRO A 149 1.72 6.89 -11.99
C PRO A 149 1.88 5.42 -12.43
N TYR A 150 1.86 5.15 -13.73
CA TYR A 150 2.01 3.79 -14.27
C TYR A 150 3.47 3.31 -14.28
N LYS A 151 4.41 4.21 -14.57
CA LYS A 151 5.86 3.92 -14.59
C LYS A 151 6.49 3.90 -13.20
N PHE A 152 5.87 4.55 -12.22
CA PHE A 152 6.45 4.77 -10.89
C PHE A 152 6.88 3.48 -10.16
N PRO A 153 6.05 2.41 -10.07
CA PRO A 153 6.48 1.17 -9.43
C PRO A 153 7.69 0.53 -10.12
N LYS A 154 7.75 0.59 -11.45
CA LYS A 154 8.88 0.10 -12.25
C LYS A 154 10.16 0.87 -11.94
N LEU A 155 10.11 2.20 -11.95
CA LEU A 155 11.29 3.04 -11.72
C LEU A 155 11.96 2.74 -10.37
N LEU A 156 11.14 2.52 -9.34
CA LEU A 156 11.62 2.14 -8.01
C LEU A 156 12.16 0.71 -7.98
N SER A 157 11.44 -0.24 -8.59
CA SER A 157 11.84 -1.65 -8.66
C SER A 157 13.15 -1.86 -9.41
N ASP A 158 13.34 -1.15 -10.53
CA ASP A 158 14.58 -1.21 -11.34
C ASP A 158 15.77 -0.58 -10.61
N ALA A 159 15.52 0.38 -9.72
CA ALA A 159 16.54 0.94 -8.84
C ALA A 159 16.87 0.03 -7.63
N GLY A 160 16.18 -1.11 -7.47
CA GLY A 160 16.41 -2.07 -6.38
C GLY A 160 15.64 -1.77 -5.09
N VAL A 161 14.68 -0.85 -5.11
CA VAL A 161 13.79 -0.61 -3.97
C VAL A 161 12.78 -1.77 -3.89
N LEU A 162 12.48 -2.24 -2.68
CA LEU A 162 11.36 -3.18 -2.47
C LEU A 162 10.05 -2.40 -2.60
N VAL A 163 9.24 -2.74 -3.60
CA VAL A 163 8.01 -2.02 -3.92
C VAL A 163 6.82 -2.96 -3.90
N ALA A 164 5.74 -2.56 -3.26
CA ALA A 164 4.42 -3.17 -3.41
C ALA A 164 3.39 -2.09 -3.76
N LEU A 165 2.25 -2.48 -4.32
CA LEU A 165 1.17 -1.51 -4.55
C LEU A 165 0.37 -1.27 -3.27
N GLU A 166 -0.20 -0.08 -3.14
CA GLU A 166 -1.34 0.18 -2.27
C GLU A 166 -2.40 1.01 -2.98
N ASN A 167 -3.66 0.84 -2.57
CA ASN A 167 -4.81 1.53 -3.18
C ASN A 167 -5.62 2.32 -2.15
N SER A 168 -4.99 2.80 -1.07
CA SER A 168 -5.65 3.65 -0.08
C SER A 168 -6.15 4.97 -0.68
N GLY A 169 -7.27 5.51 -0.21
CA GLY A 169 -7.78 6.80 -0.66
C GLY A 169 -9.29 6.80 -0.79
N ASP A 170 -9.81 7.12 -1.98
CA ASP A 170 -11.24 7.02 -2.23
C ASP A 170 -11.60 5.64 -2.78
N MET A 171 -12.78 5.17 -2.38
CA MET A 171 -13.49 4.10 -3.08
C MET A 171 -12.78 2.72 -3.00
N GLU A 172 -11.95 2.47 -1.99
CA GLU A 172 -11.00 1.35 -1.98
C GLU A 172 -11.66 -0.03 -2.01
N ARG A 173 -12.76 -0.19 -1.26
CA ARG A 173 -13.42 -1.50 -1.08
C ARG A 173 -13.87 -2.13 -2.40
N HIS A 174 -14.42 -1.35 -3.32
CA HIS A 174 -14.87 -1.90 -4.60
C HIS A 174 -13.76 -1.95 -5.65
N GLN A 175 -12.65 -1.23 -5.42
CA GLN A 175 -11.46 -1.24 -6.27
C GLN A 175 -10.51 -2.38 -5.90
N ALA A 176 -10.63 -2.99 -4.72
CA ALA A 176 -9.82 -4.14 -4.30
C ALA A 176 -9.83 -5.31 -5.31
N ARG A 177 -10.95 -5.53 -6.02
CA ARG A 177 -11.04 -6.54 -7.10
C ARG A 177 -10.18 -6.23 -8.33
N ASN A 178 -9.78 -4.97 -8.49
CA ASN A 178 -8.99 -4.50 -9.63
C ASN A 178 -7.49 -4.50 -9.35
N PHE A 179 -7.08 -4.90 -8.14
CA PHE A 179 -5.68 -4.83 -7.72
C PHE A 179 -4.71 -5.59 -8.62
N PRO A 180 -5.02 -6.82 -9.11
CA PRO A 180 -4.19 -7.51 -10.09
C PRO A 180 -4.05 -6.74 -11.40
N PHE A 181 -5.09 -6.00 -11.80
CA PHE A 181 -5.09 -5.24 -13.05
C PHE A 181 -4.29 -3.95 -12.95
N TYR A 182 -4.19 -3.35 -11.76
CA TYR A 182 -3.26 -2.24 -11.53
C TYR A 182 -1.81 -2.69 -11.71
N ALA A 183 -1.46 -3.87 -11.19
CA ALA A 183 -0.16 -4.48 -11.44
C ALA A 183 0.03 -4.83 -12.93
N GLY A 184 -0.97 -5.43 -13.57
CA GLY A 184 -0.92 -5.71 -15.01
C GLY A 184 -0.74 -4.46 -15.87
N HIS A 185 -1.30 -3.32 -15.46
CA HIS A 185 -1.16 -2.07 -16.20
C HIS A 185 0.30 -1.61 -16.24
N THR A 186 1.09 -1.82 -15.18
CA THR A 186 2.52 -1.43 -15.18
C THR A 186 3.33 -2.21 -16.21
N VAL A 187 2.91 -3.42 -16.58
CA VAL A 187 3.52 -4.22 -17.66
C VAL A 187 3.39 -3.50 -19.00
N GLY A 188 2.24 -2.88 -19.27
CA GLY A 188 2.02 -2.04 -20.45
C GLY A 188 2.98 -0.83 -20.53
N PHE A 189 3.55 -0.44 -19.39
CA PHE A 189 4.55 0.62 -19.26
C PHE A 189 5.99 0.09 -19.07
N GLY A 190 6.22 -1.16 -19.46
CA GLY A 190 7.56 -1.77 -19.55
C GLY A 190 8.03 -2.45 -18.27
N MET A 191 7.16 -2.68 -17.29
CA MET A 191 7.51 -3.51 -16.13
C MET A 191 7.56 -4.98 -16.55
N ASP A 192 8.51 -5.72 -16.02
CA ASP A 192 8.55 -7.17 -16.20
C ASP A 192 7.29 -7.83 -15.57
N PRO A 193 6.60 -8.76 -16.26
CA PRO A 193 5.39 -9.40 -15.74
C PRO A 193 5.57 -10.11 -14.39
N GLU A 194 6.70 -10.77 -14.15
CA GLU A 194 6.95 -11.45 -12.87
C GLU A 194 7.13 -10.43 -11.75
N LYS A 195 7.89 -9.37 -12.01
CA LYS A 195 8.01 -8.26 -11.05
C LYS A 195 6.67 -7.59 -10.78
N ALA A 196 5.83 -7.41 -11.81
CA ALA A 196 4.49 -6.84 -11.64
C ALA A 196 3.62 -7.73 -10.74
N LEU A 197 3.65 -9.05 -10.92
CA LEU A 197 2.97 -9.99 -10.03
C LEU A 197 3.48 -9.89 -8.59
N GLN A 198 4.80 -9.74 -8.40
CA GLN A 198 5.40 -9.59 -7.07
C GLN A 198 4.89 -8.35 -6.32
N LEU A 199 4.55 -7.25 -7.02
CA LEU A 199 4.03 -6.03 -6.40
C LEU A 199 2.77 -6.26 -5.55
N VAL A 200 1.97 -7.26 -5.90
CA VAL A 200 0.68 -7.58 -5.24
C VAL A 200 0.73 -8.92 -4.49
N THR A 201 1.88 -9.58 -4.46
CA THR A 201 2.09 -10.89 -3.81
C THR A 201 3.29 -10.85 -2.88
N LEU A 202 4.45 -11.35 -3.31
CA LEU A 202 5.64 -11.53 -2.47
C LEU A 202 6.14 -10.23 -1.85
N ASN A 203 6.15 -9.13 -2.60
CA ASN A 203 6.64 -7.86 -2.07
C ASN A 203 5.70 -7.32 -1.00
N ALA A 204 4.38 -7.42 -1.20
CA ALA A 204 3.41 -7.04 -0.18
C ALA A 204 3.57 -7.90 1.09
N ALA A 205 3.74 -9.21 0.93
CA ALA A 205 3.99 -10.12 2.06
C ALA A 205 5.31 -9.77 2.79
N THR A 206 6.36 -9.39 2.06
CA THR A 206 7.65 -8.99 2.63
C THR A 206 7.58 -7.66 3.37
N VAL A 207 6.87 -6.66 2.82
CA VAL A 207 6.61 -5.38 3.50
C VAL A 207 5.83 -5.59 4.79
N LEU A 208 4.88 -6.54 4.77
CA LEU A 208 4.11 -6.95 5.93
C LEU A 208 4.85 -7.99 6.80
N GLY A 209 6.09 -8.39 6.51
CA GLY A 209 6.82 -9.37 7.32
C GLY A 209 6.08 -10.70 7.55
N ILE A 210 5.36 -11.18 6.54
CA ILE A 210 4.63 -12.47 6.52
C ILE A 210 5.07 -13.34 5.32
N GLU A 211 6.16 -12.98 4.64
CA GLU A 211 6.69 -13.65 3.45
C GLU A 211 7.11 -15.10 3.69
N LYS A 212 7.35 -15.46 4.96
CA LYS A 212 7.63 -16.83 5.37
C LYS A 212 6.45 -17.76 5.09
N ASP A 213 5.23 -17.26 5.26
CA ASP A 213 4.00 -18.06 5.20
C ASP A 213 3.14 -17.70 3.97
N TYR A 214 3.34 -16.53 3.36
CA TYR A 214 2.51 -16.01 2.25
C TYR A 214 3.34 -15.38 1.12
N GLY A 215 2.68 -15.11 -0.01
CA GLY A 215 3.21 -14.27 -1.09
C GLY A 215 3.92 -15.01 -2.22
N SER A 216 4.22 -16.31 -2.07
CA SER A 216 4.71 -17.15 -3.16
C SER A 216 4.23 -18.60 -3.02
N LEU A 217 4.32 -19.37 -4.10
CA LEU A 217 3.97 -20.80 -4.13
C LEU A 217 5.21 -21.63 -3.85
N GLU A 218 5.52 -21.80 -2.56
CA GLU A 218 6.66 -22.58 -2.06
C GLU A 218 6.19 -23.61 -1.03
N GLN A 219 6.93 -24.72 -0.90
CA GLN A 219 6.63 -25.73 0.11
C GLN A 219 6.71 -25.12 1.51
N GLY A 220 5.68 -25.35 2.33
CA GLY A 220 5.60 -24.84 3.70
C GLY A 220 4.83 -23.53 3.85
N LYS A 221 4.49 -22.84 2.75
CA LYS A 221 3.63 -21.65 2.76
C LYS A 221 2.15 -22.02 2.74
N SER A 222 1.30 -21.07 3.13
CA SER A 222 -0.16 -21.20 3.03
C SER A 222 -0.56 -21.49 1.58
N ALA A 223 -1.43 -22.49 1.39
CA ALA A 223 -2.01 -22.82 0.10
C ALA A 223 -3.15 -21.85 -0.28
N THR A 224 -2.82 -20.55 -0.29
CA THR A 224 -3.71 -19.48 -0.71
C THR A 224 -3.38 -19.10 -2.15
N LEU A 225 -4.17 -19.61 -3.09
CA LEU A 225 -3.91 -19.50 -4.53
C LEU A 225 -5.22 -19.56 -5.33
N PHE A 226 -5.18 -19.12 -6.58
CA PHE A 226 -6.29 -19.29 -7.50
C PHE A 226 -5.80 -19.78 -8.86
N ILE A 227 -6.72 -20.37 -9.61
CA ILE A 227 -6.47 -20.91 -10.94
C ILE A 227 -7.28 -20.07 -11.93
N SER A 228 -6.59 -19.35 -12.81
CA SER A 228 -7.18 -18.59 -13.91
C SER A 228 -6.91 -19.30 -15.25
N LYS A 229 -7.86 -19.19 -16.20
CA LYS A 229 -7.66 -19.72 -17.57
C LYS A 229 -6.61 -18.93 -18.35
N GLY A 230 -6.56 -17.61 -18.15
CA GLY A 230 -5.59 -16.72 -18.77
C GLY A 230 -4.72 -16.03 -17.72
N ASP A 231 -3.94 -15.05 -18.18
CA ASP A 231 -3.08 -14.25 -17.31
C ASP A 231 -3.93 -13.56 -16.21
N ALA A 232 -3.49 -13.71 -14.96
CA ALA A 232 -4.12 -13.12 -13.79
C ALA A 232 -4.01 -11.58 -13.76
N LEU A 233 -3.00 -11.03 -14.43
CA LEU A 233 -2.77 -9.59 -14.52
C LEU A 233 -3.57 -8.94 -15.66
N ASP A 234 -4.07 -9.72 -16.61
CA ASP A 234 -4.89 -9.23 -17.72
C ASP A 234 -6.39 -9.25 -17.39
N MET A 235 -7.08 -8.14 -17.61
CA MET A 235 -8.52 -8.00 -17.35
C MET A 235 -9.38 -8.96 -18.18
N ARG A 236 -8.96 -9.27 -19.41
CA ARG A 236 -9.76 -10.13 -20.32
C ARG A 236 -9.51 -11.62 -20.05
N GLY A 237 -8.26 -11.96 -19.76
CA GLY A 237 -7.78 -13.32 -19.51
C GLY A 237 -8.03 -13.83 -18.09
N ASN A 238 -8.16 -12.93 -17.09
CA ASN A 238 -8.33 -13.32 -15.69
C ASN A 238 -9.72 -13.92 -15.41
N GLN A 239 -9.88 -15.19 -15.76
CA GLN A 239 -11.11 -15.97 -15.62
C GLN A 239 -10.88 -17.07 -14.57
N LEU A 240 -11.24 -16.77 -13.32
CA LEU A 240 -11.07 -17.67 -12.20
C LEU A 240 -11.92 -18.93 -12.37
N THR A 241 -11.27 -20.08 -12.21
CA THR A 241 -11.90 -21.42 -12.26
C THR A 241 -11.99 -22.06 -10.88
N ARG A 242 -10.96 -21.85 -10.05
CA ARG A 242 -10.92 -22.24 -8.64
C ARG A 242 -10.14 -21.21 -7.82
N ALA A 243 -10.43 -21.13 -6.55
CA ALA A 243 -9.61 -20.42 -5.58
C ALA A 243 -9.57 -21.19 -4.27
N PHE A 244 -8.44 -21.07 -3.59
CA PHE A 244 -8.15 -21.73 -2.34
C PHE A 244 -7.62 -20.70 -1.34
N ILE A 245 -8.05 -20.82 -0.09
CA ILE A 245 -7.53 -20.04 1.04
C ILE A 245 -7.11 -21.02 2.12
N ASP A 246 -5.83 -21.00 2.50
CA ASP A 246 -5.24 -21.99 3.42
C ASP A 246 -5.53 -23.45 3.02
N GLY A 247 -5.59 -23.72 1.71
CA GLY A 247 -5.91 -25.04 1.16
C GLY A 247 -7.40 -25.41 1.10
N ARG A 248 -8.30 -24.57 1.63
CA ARG A 248 -9.75 -24.75 1.54
C ARG A 248 -10.27 -24.24 0.19
N ASP A 249 -11.03 -25.06 -0.53
CA ASP A 249 -11.68 -24.65 -1.79
C ASP A 249 -12.82 -23.67 -1.49
N ILE A 250 -12.79 -22.49 -2.11
CA ILE A 250 -13.78 -21.43 -1.87
C ILE A 250 -14.73 -21.29 -3.06
N SER A 251 -16.01 -21.04 -2.76
CA SER A 251 -17.02 -20.78 -3.78
C SER A 251 -16.74 -19.44 -4.49
N LEU A 252 -16.54 -19.52 -5.81
CA LEU A 252 -16.46 -18.37 -6.70
C LEU A 252 -17.84 -17.82 -7.08
N ASN A 253 -18.92 -18.37 -6.54
CA ASN A 253 -20.25 -17.90 -6.88
C ASN A 253 -20.52 -16.53 -6.25
N THR A 254 -21.18 -15.66 -7.00
CA THR A 254 -21.51 -14.30 -6.55
C THR A 254 -22.95 -13.98 -6.88
N ARG A 255 -23.56 -13.04 -6.15
CA ARG A 255 -24.90 -12.55 -6.48
C ARG A 255 -25.01 -12.00 -7.90
N GLN A 256 -23.92 -11.45 -8.44
CA GLN A 256 -23.88 -10.97 -9.83
C GLN A 256 -23.98 -12.14 -10.81
N LYS A 257 -23.29 -13.25 -10.53
CA LYS A 257 -23.37 -14.48 -11.32
C LYS A 257 -24.77 -15.11 -11.22
N ASP A 258 -25.33 -15.22 -10.02
CA ASP A 258 -26.70 -15.72 -9.82
C ASP A 258 -27.73 -14.91 -10.62
N LEU A 259 -27.61 -13.58 -10.62
CA LEU A 259 -28.49 -12.70 -11.39
C LEU A 259 -28.28 -12.86 -12.89
N ASN A 260 -27.03 -12.91 -13.34
CA ASN A 260 -26.71 -13.16 -14.75
C ASN A 260 -27.35 -14.45 -15.25
N ASP A 261 -27.16 -15.55 -14.52
CA ASP A 261 -27.66 -16.86 -14.90
C ASP A 261 -29.20 -16.86 -14.94
N ARG A 262 -29.85 -16.25 -13.93
CA ARG A 262 -31.31 -16.08 -13.89
C ARG A 262 -31.86 -15.32 -15.11
N TYR A 263 -31.22 -14.23 -15.52
CA TYR A 263 -31.70 -13.43 -16.66
C TYR A 263 -31.36 -14.09 -18.00
N MET A 264 -30.19 -14.70 -18.14
CA MET A 264 -29.80 -15.43 -19.36
C MET A 264 -30.70 -16.64 -19.61
N GLU A 265 -31.15 -17.33 -18.56
CA GLU A 265 -32.13 -18.42 -18.67
C GLU A 265 -33.47 -17.94 -19.23
N LYS A 266 -33.92 -16.72 -18.86
CA LYS A 266 -35.14 -16.12 -19.40
C LYS A 266 -35.04 -15.89 -20.92
N TYR A 267 -33.89 -15.41 -21.40
CA TYR A 267 -33.69 -15.07 -22.81
C TYR A 267 -33.32 -16.27 -23.68
N SER A 268 -32.76 -17.34 -23.12
CA SER A 268 -32.45 -18.58 -23.85
C SER A 268 -33.66 -19.49 -24.06
N LYS A 269 -34.78 -19.19 -23.39
CA LYS A 269 -36.07 -19.89 -23.53
C LYS A 269 -37.06 -19.19 -24.48
N GLN A 270 -36.64 -18.11 -25.14
CA GLN A 270 -37.36 -17.44 -26.24
C GLN A 270 -36.74 -17.85 -27.58
#